data_AF-E8LGF6-F1
#
_entry.id   AF-E8LGF6-F1
#
_cell.length_a   1.000
_cell.length_b   1.000
_cell.length_c   1.000
_cell.angle_alpha   90.00
_cell.angle_beta   90.00
_cell.angle_gamma   90.00
#
_symmetry.space_group_name_H-M   'P 1'
#
loop_
_entity.id
_entity.type
_entity.pdbx_description
1 polymer ?
#
loop_
_entity_poly.entity_id
_entity_poly.type
_entity_poly.pdbx_seq_one_letter_code
_entity_poly.pdbx_strand_id
1 'polypeptide(L)' 'MVYLHEDREQFLQALRLTYKQTRQMMQIIEKDYYVTVLLKLLAEKIPFIVFKGGTSLSKCHKVIRRFSEDIDLTIDVSLS' A
#
# COMPACT_ATOMS: atom_id res chain seq x y z
N MET A 1 12.32 -11.77 -6.18
CA MET A 1 12.44 -10.72 -5.14
C MET A 1 11.83 -11.29 -3.88
N VAL A 2 12.54 -11.24 -2.74
CA VAL A 2 12.02 -11.74 -1.47
C VAL A 2 11.18 -10.65 -0.82
N TYR A 3 9.97 -10.97 -0.37
CA TYR A 3 9.11 -10.03 0.32
C TYR A 3 9.26 -10.15 1.83
N LEU A 4 9.19 -9.01 2.56
CA LEU A 4 9.31 -9.02 4.02
C LEU A 4 8.32 -9.97 4.71
N HIS A 5 7.08 -10.09 4.20
CA HIS A 5 6.07 -10.98 4.76
C HIS A 5 6.36 -12.48 4.59
N GLU A 6 7.35 -12.86 3.78
CA GLU A 6 7.79 -14.26 3.65
C GLU A 6 8.58 -14.73 4.88
N ASP A 7 9.22 -13.81 5.61
CA ASP A 7 9.79 -14.06 6.94
C ASP A 7 8.82 -13.56 8.01
N ARG A 8 8.02 -14.47 8.57
CA ARG A 8 6.99 -14.14 9.56
C ARG A 8 7.56 -13.47 10.82
N GLU A 9 8.76 -13.85 11.26
CA GLU A 9 9.35 -13.31 12.48
C GLU A 9 9.81 -11.87 12.27
N GLN A 10 10.54 -11.62 11.19
CA GLN A 10 10.97 -10.27 10.82
C GLN A 10 9.78 -9.37 10.49
N PHE A 11 8.75 -9.90 9.82
CA PHE A 11 7.54 -9.14 9.52
C PHE A 11 6.82 -8.71 10.80
N LEU A 12 6.63 -9.61 11.77
CA LEU A 12 6.03 -9.28 13.06
C LEU A 12 6.89 -8.28 13.86
N GLN A 13 8.21 -8.36 13.79
CA GLN A 13 9.08 -7.35 14.39
C GLN A 13 8.89 -5.98 13.73
N ALA A 14 8.84 -5.91 12.41
CA ALA A 14 8.61 -4.67 11.68
C ALA A 14 7.27 -4.04 12.08
N LEU A 15 6.18 -4.81 12.11
CA LEU A 15 4.87 -4.33 12.55
C LEU A 15 4.91 -3.74 13.97
N ARG A 16 5.58 -4.43 14.91
CA ARG A 16 5.75 -3.96 16.29
C ARG A 16 6.58 -2.67 16.38
N LEU A 17 7.66 -2.57 15.62
CA LEU A 17 8.50 -1.38 15.59
C LEU A 17 7.76 -0.18 15.00
N THR A 18 7.03 -0.37 13.89
CA THR A 18 6.21 0.67 13.28
C THR A 18 5.09 1.10 14.23
N TYR A 19 4.40 0.17 14.91
CA TYR A 19 3.41 0.52 15.95
C TYR A 19 4.01 1.40 17.05
N LYS A 20 5.22 1.07 17.53
CA LYS A 20 5.90 1.88 18.56
C LYS A 20 6.20 3.31 18.08
N GLN A 21 6.52 3.49 16.80
CA GLN A 21 6.86 4.79 16.22
C GLN A 21 5.65 5.62 15.81
N THR A 22 4.64 5.02 15.19
CA THR A 22 3.50 5.73 14.59
C THR A 22 2.25 5.71 15.46
N ARG A 23 2.17 4.79 16.43
CA ARG A 23 0.98 4.49 17.25
C ARG A 23 -0.25 4.05 16.45
N GLN A 24 -0.09 3.75 15.15
CA GLN A 24 -1.15 3.15 14.34
C GLN A 24 -1.29 1.67 14.69
N MET A 25 -2.52 1.17 14.77
CA MET A 25 -2.80 -0.24 15.06
C MET A 25 -2.03 -1.16 14.09
N MET A 26 -1.45 -2.25 14.59
CA MET A 26 -0.63 -3.17 13.78
C MET A 26 -1.39 -3.71 12.57
N GLN A 27 -2.71 -3.94 12.71
CA GLN A 27 -3.60 -4.37 11.64
C GLN A 27 -3.69 -3.35 10.50
N ILE A 28 -3.66 -2.05 10.82
CA ILE A 28 -3.66 -0.96 9.82
C ILE A 28 -2.32 -0.94 9.09
N ILE A 29 -1.21 -1.11 9.82
CA ILE A 29 0.15 -1.14 9.24
C ILE A 29 0.31 -2.34 8.32
N GLU A 30 -0.11 -3.52 8.76
CA GLU A 30 -0.08 -4.75 7.98
C GLU A 30 -0.91 -4.61 6.70
N LYS A 31 -2.11 -4.05 6.81
CA LYS A 31 -2.96 -3.78 5.66
C LYS A 31 -2.30 -2.81 4.68
N ASP A 32 -1.75 -1.68 5.15
CA ASP A 32 -1.05 -0.70 4.29
C ASP A 32 0.15 -1.34 3.55
N TYR A 33 0.87 -2.24 4.22
CA TYR A 33 1.95 -3.00 3.60
C TYR A 33 1.44 -3.86 2.44
N TYR A 34 0.41 -4.68 2.64
CA TYR A 34 -0.12 -5.55 1.58
C TYR A 34 -0.76 -4.77 0.45
N VAL A 35 -1.45 -3.66 0.73
CA VAL A 35 -1.96 -2.73 -0.30
C VAL A 35 -0.81 -2.24 -1.18
N THR A 36 0.32 -1.88 -0.57
CA THR A 36 1.50 -1.41 -1.31
C THR A 36 2.13 -2.51 -2.16
N VAL A 37 2.25 -3.74 -1.63
CA VAL A 37 2.74 -4.89 -2.39
C VAL A 37 1.81 -5.20 -3.58
N LEU A 38 0.50 -5.18 -3.36
CA LEU A 38 -0.49 -5.40 -4.42
C LEU A 38 -0.36 -4.33 -5.51
N LEU A 39 -0.33 -3.05 -5.15
CA LEU A 39 -0.18 -1.95 -6.11
C LEU A 39 1.09 -2.09 -6.95
N LYS A 40 2.20 -2.49 -6.33
CA LYS A 40 3.46 -2.79 -7.04
C LYS A 40 3.27 -3.91 -8.05
N LEU A 41 2.73 -5.04 -7.62
CA LEU A 41 2.52 -6.21 -8.48
C LEU A 41 1.56 -5.92 -9.64
N LEU A 42 0.53 -5.11 -9.41
CA LEU A 42 -0.40 -4.69 -10.46
C LEU A 42 0.29 -3.77 -11.47
N ALA A 43 1.08 -2.80 -11.01
CA ALA A 43 1.83 -1.90 -11.89
C ALA A 43 2.86 -2.66 -12.77
N GLU A 44 3.44 -3.76 -12.26
CA GLU A 44 4.37 -4.60 -13.03
C GLU A 44 3.67 -5.47 -14.09
N LYS A 45 2.39 -5.84 -13.88
CA LYS A 45 1.67 -6.82 -14.71
C LYS A 45 0.63 -6.22 -15.62
N ILE A 46 0.05 -5.09 -15.25
CA ILE A 46 -1.09 -4.48 -15.94
C ILE A 46 -0.61 -3.17 -16.56
N PRO A 47 -0.39 -3.14 -17.89
CA PRO A 47 -0.01 -1.91 -18.56
C PRO A 47 -1.12 -0.87 -18.41
N PHE A 48 -0.72 0.40 -18.32
CA PHE A 48 -1.63 1.54 -18.21
C PHE A 48 -2.62 1.50 -17.03
N ILE A 49 -2.30 0.76 -15.97
CA ILE A 49 -3.04 0.87 -14.73
C ILE A 49 -2.77 2.21 -14.05
N VAL A 50 -3.83 2.88 -13.62
CA VAL A 50 -3.81 4.17 -12.94
C VAL A 50 -4.36 4.00 -11.53
N PHE A 51 -3.54 4.34 -10.54
CA PHE A 51 -3.97 4.43 -9.15
C PHE A 51 -4.50 5.83 -8.84
N LYS A 52 -5.78 5.91 -8.43
CA LYS A 52 -6.49 7.18 -8.25
C LYS A 52 -7.24 7.23 -6.90
N GLY A 53 -8.13 8.22 -6.77
CA GLY A 53 -9.03 8.33 -5.63
C GLY A 53 -8.39 8.86 -4.35
N GLY A 54 -9.09 8.69 -3.23
CA GLY A 54 -8.66 9.23 -1.94
C GLY A 54 -7.35 8.61 -1.44
N THR A 55 -7.12 7.34 -1.76
CA THR A 55 -5.94 6.60 -1.31
C THR A 55 -4.67 7.03 -2.06
N SER A 56 -4.76 7.41 -3.34
CA SER A 56 -3.61 7.98 -4.04
C SER A 56 -3.27 9.38 -3.52
N LEU A 57 -4.29 10.18 -3.17
CA LEU A 57 -4.10 11.50 -2.55
C LEU A 57 -3.43 11.41 -1.17
N SER A 58 -3.75 10.39 -0.35
CA SER A 58 -3.09 10.19 0.94
C SER A 58 -1.70 9.57 0.79
N LYS A 59 -1.54 8.51 -0.01
CA LYS A 59 -0.31 7.69 -0.08
C LYS A 59 0.76 8.29 -1.01
N CYS A 60 0.37 8.83 -2.16
CA CYS A 60 1.31 9.36 -3.15
C CYS A 60 1.53 10.86 -2.95
N HIS A 61 0.44 11.62 -2.79
CA HIS A 61 0.52 13.09 -2.73
C HIS A 61 0.58 13.67 -1.31
N LYS A 62 0.25 12.87 -0.28
CA LYS A 62 0.23 13.29 1.14
C LYS A 62 -0.63 14.53 1.43
N VAL A 63 -1.65 14.76 0.60
CA VAL A 63 -2.54 15.95 0.68
C VAL A 63 -3.61 15.76 1.76
N ILE A 64 -3.97 14.51 2.05
CA ILE A 64 -4.91 14.16 3.11
C ILE A 64 -4.25 13.20 4.11
N ARG A 65 -4.55 13.37 5.41
CA ARG A 65 -4.00 12.56 6.51
C ARG A 65 -5.08 11.67 7.12
N ARG A 66 -5.56 10.71 6.35
CA ARG A 66 -6.43 9.63 6.84
C ARG A 66 -5.95 8.29 6.28
N PHE A 67 -6.10 7.25 7.08
CA PHE A 67 -6.05 5.90 6.54
C PHE A 67 -7.24 5.71 5.61
N SER A 68 -7.00 5.07 4.46
CA SER A 68 -8.03 4.79 3.48
C SER A 68 -8.00 3.30 3.21
N GLU A 69 -9.15 2.66 3.40
CA GLU A 69 -9.30 1.21 3.27
C GLU A 69 -9.44 0.78 1.80
N ASP A 70 -10.04 1.64 0.98
CA ASP A 70 -10.33 1.36 -0.42
C ASP A 70 -9.12 1.61 -1.32
N ILE A 71 -9.04 0.91 -2.45
CA ILE A 71 -8.07 1.18 -3.52
C ILE A 71 -8.85 1.45 -4.81
N ASP A 72 -8.76 2.67 -5.32
CA ASP A 72 -9.38 3.02 -6.59
C ASP A 72 -8.39 2.84 -7.75
N LEU A 73 -8.70 1.91 -8.65
CA LEU A 73 -7.90 1.60 -9.83
C LEU A 73 -8.71 1.84 -11.11
N THR A 74 -8.03 2.29 -12.14
CA THR A 74 -8.58 2.34 -13.51
C THR A 74 -7.53 1.76 -14.45
N ILE A 75 -7.97 1.07 -15.49
CA ILE A 75 -7.09 0.56 -16.55
C ILE A 75 -7.54 1.23 -17.83
N ASP A 76 -6.64 1.93 -18.50
CA ASP A 76 -6.96 2.60 -19.75
C ASP A 76 -6.07 2.07 -20.88
N VAL A 77 -6.66 1.53 -21.93
CA VAL A 77 -5.89 0.97 -23.05
C VAL A 77 -5.26 2.06 -23.93
N SER A 78 -5.67 3.32 -23.75
CA SER A 78 -5.00 4.49 -24.34
C SER A 78 -5.01 5.65 -23.35
N LEU A 79 -3.82 6.11 -22.93
CA LEU A 79 -3.65 7.47 -22.42
C LEU A 79 -3.79 8.45 -23.60
N SER A 80 -5.03 8.61 -24.10
CA SER A 80 -5.40 9.63 -25.09
C SER A 80 -6.12 10.78 -24.41
#